data_AF-A0A7S2B0Y6-F1
#
_entry.id   AF-A0A7S2B0Y6-F1
#
_cell.length_a   1.000
_cell.length_b   1.000
_cell.length_c   1.000
_cell.angle_alpha   90.00
_cell.angle_beta   90.00
_cell.angle_gamma   90.00
#
_symmetry.space_group_name_H-M   'P 1'
#
loop_
_entity.id
_entity.type
_entity.pdbx_description
1 polymer ?
#
loop_
_entity_poly.entity_id
_entity_poly.type
_entity_poly.pdbx_seq_one_letter_code
_entity_poly.pdbx_strand_id
1 'polypeptide(L)'
;EDQQVEVVEFIRAYKIAGIGLSMYNWCMALRTQYPDAARAWPGVVGPTSIAGVDYSRWKSTVWPSFVPLDHFAKASSAGSFQYVDASQNGVISKEEFEDIYNACDYTPSSYPTTTAAASASLRRSSTSAAPTTTSASSSGTNA
;
A
#
# COMPACT_ATOMS: atom_id res chain seq x y z
N GLU A 1 -8.81 17.04 12.98
CA GLU A 1 -7.79 16.87 11.93
C GLU A 1 -7.26 18.25 11.56
N ASP A 2 -5.94 18.36 11.40
CA ASP A 2 -5.20 19.60 11.13
C ASP A 2 -5.10 19.95 9.63
N GLN A 3 -5.77 19.17 8.77
CA GLN A 3 -5.83 19.36 7.31
C GLN A 3 -4.46 19.40 6.61
N GLN A 4 -3.42 18.88 7.25
CA GLN A 4 -2.08 18.74 6.70
C GLN A 4 -1.73 17.26 6.59
N VAL A 5 -0.88 16.91 5.62
CA VAL A 5 -0.34 15.55 5.48
C VAL A 5 1.10 15.59 5.97
N GLU A 6 1.36 14.98 7.11
CA GLU A 6 2.72 14.83 7.62
C GLU A 6 3.52 13.86 6.74
N VAL A 7 4.85 13.98 6.77
CA VAL A 7 5.74 13.08 6.02
C VAL A 7 5.50 11.61 6.36
N VAL A 8 5.19 11.31 7.63
CA VAL A 8 4.89 9.94 8.08
C VAL A 8 3.57 9.42 7.50
N GLU A 9 2.55 10.28 7.40
CA GLU A 9 1.25 9.97 6.81
C GLU A 9 1.37 9.77 5.31
N PHE A 10 2.14 10.62 4.63
CA PHE A 10 2.45 10.46 3.21
C PHE A 10 3.16 9.14 2.94
N ILE A 11 4.20 8.79 3.70
CA ILE A 11 4.93 7.52 3.54
C ILE A 11 3.99 6.32 3.76
N ARG A 12 3.11 6.40 4.77
CA ARG A 12 2.12 5.35 5.04
C ARG A 12 1.13 5.22 3.87
N ALA A 13 0.55 6.33 3.41
CA ALA A 13 -0.38 6.36 2.29
C ALA A 13 0.27 5.82 1.01
N TYR A 14 1.51 6.24 0.71
CA TYR A 14 2.27 5.77 -0.45
C TYR A 14 2.53 4.26 -0.41
N LYS A 15 2.89 3.71 0.77
CA LYS A 15 3.05 2.26 0.95
C LYS A 15 1.74 1.51 0.72
N ILE A 16 0.63 2.00 1.26
CA ILE A 16 -0.70 1.40 1.06
C ILE A 16 -1.09 1.44 -0.42
N ALA A 17 -0.85 2.57 -1.10
CA ALA A 17 -1.11 2.69 -2.55
C ALA A 17 -0.29 1.69 -3.37
N GLY A 18 0.98 1.47 -3.03
CA GLY A 18 1.82 0.46 -3.68
C GLY A 18 1.31 -0.98 -3.47
N ILE A 19 0.79 -1.28 -2.29
CA ILE A 19 0.13 -2.57 -2.02
C ILE A 19 -1.15 -2.69 -2.85
N GLY A 20 -2.01 -1.68 -2.84
CA GLY A 20 -3.25 -1.65 -3.63
C GLY A 20 -2.99 -1.87 -5.12
N LEU A 21 -1.95 -1.25 -5.68
CA LEU A 21 -1.57 -1.47 -7.08
C LEU A 21 -1.12 -2.92 -7.34
N SER A 22 -0.39 -3.54 -6.40
CA SER A 22 -0.01 -4.95 -6.50
C SER A 22 -1.23 -5.86 -6.46
N MET A 23 -2.19 -5.56 -5.58
CA MET A 23 -3.43 -6.31 -5.44
C MET A 23 -4.31 -6.18 -6.69
N TYR A 24 -4.41 -4.98 -7.27
CA TYR A 24 -5.11 -4.76 -8.53
C TYR A 24 -4.52 -5.63 -9.66
N ASN A 25 -3.21 -5.61 -9.84
CA ASN A 25 -2.57 -6.42 -10.90
C ASN A 25 -2.71 -7.93 -10.66
N TRP A 26 -2.61 -8.38 -9.41
CA TRP A 26 -2.89 -9.78 -9.06
C TRP A 26 -4.33 -10.17 -9.39
N CYS A 27 -5.30 -9.30 -9.05
CA CYS A 27 -6.71 -9.52 -9.32
C CYS A 27 -7.00 -9.57 -10.83
N MET A 28 -6.43 -8.65 -11.60
CA MET A 28 -6.50 -8.67 -13.07
C MET A 28 -5.92 -9.97 -13.63
N ALA A 29 -4.80 -10.47 -13.09
CA ALA A 29 -4.21 -11.75 -13.50
C ALA A 29 -5.05 -12.97 -13.11
N LEU A 30 -5.85 -12.90 -12.03
CA LEU A 30 -6.83 -13.94 -11.72
C LEU A 30 -8.00 -13.90 -12.70
N ARG A 31 -8.49 -12.71 -13.07
CA ARG A 31 -9.60 -12.53 -14.00
C ARG A 31 -9.30 -12.99 -15.42
N THR A 32 -8.04 -13.05 -15.85
CA THR A 32 -7.69 -13.66 -17.13
C THR A 32 -7.85 -15.19 -17.11
N GLN A 33 -7.84 -15.81 -15.93
CA GLN A 33 -7.90 -17.26 -15.75
C GLN A 33 -9.30 -17.73 -15.32
N TYR A 34 -10.01 -16.90 -14.57
CA TYR A 34 -11.30 -17.21 -13.99
C TYR A 34 -12.33 -16.16 -14.40
N PRO A 35 -13.54 -16.54 -14.83
CA PRO A 35 -14.56 -15.58 -15.24
C PRO A 35 -15.27 -14.91 -14.04
N ASP A 36 -15.22 -15.52 -12.86
CA ASP A 36 -15.92 -15.06 -11.67
C ASP A 36 -15.19 -15.48 -10.38
N ALA A 37 -15.52 -14.80 -9.28
CA ALA A 37 -14.87 -15.03 -7.99
C ALA A 37 -15.15 -16.44 -7.44
N ALA A 38 -16.32 -17.01 -7.74
CA ALA A 38 -16.70 -18.34 -7.27
C ALA A 38 -15.83 -19.45 -7.88
N ARG A 39 -15.32 -19.25 -9.10
CA ARG A 39 -14.33 -20.12 -9.75
C ARG A 39 -12.89 -19.77 -9.39
N ALA A 40 -12.60 -18.49 -9.16
CA ALA A 40 -11.26 -18.05 -8.78
C ALA A 40 -10.88 -18.52 -7.37
N TRP A 41 -11.81 -18.45 -6.42
CA TRP A 41 -11.59 -18.89 -5.04
C TRP A 41 -11.03 -20.30 -4.93
N PRO A 42 -11.66 -21.38 -5.45
CA PRO A 42 -11.11 -22.72 -5.40
C PRO A 42 -9.81 -22.87 -6.20
N GLY A 43 -9.55 -22.01 -7.19
CA GLY A 43 -8.26 -21.94 -7.88
C GLY A 43 -7.13 -21.43 -6.98
N VAL A 44 -7.42 -20.43 -6.14
CA VAL A 44 -6.47 -19.83 -5.19
C VAL A 44 -6.28 -20.71 -3.95
N VAL A 45 -7.38 -21.19 -3.38
CA VAL A 45 -7.39 -21.92 -2.10
C VAL A 45 -7.38 -23.43 -2.28
N GLY A 46 -7.37 -23.92 -3.51
CA GLY A 46 -7.44 -25.35 -3.79
C GLY A 46 -8.75 -26.00 -3.30
N PRO A 47 -8.93 -27.30 -3.59
CA PRO A 47 -10.19 -28.00 -3.34
C PRO A 47 -10.52 -28.24 -1.85
N THR A 48 -9.59 -27.98 -0.93
CA THR A 48 -9.71 -28.36 0.49
C THR A 48 -9.81 -27.19 1.47
N SER A 49 -9.60 -25.93 1.07
CA SER A 49 -9.73 -24.78 2.01
C SER A 49 -11.17 -24.32 2.12
N ILE A 50 -11.92 -24.96 3.01
CA ILE A 50 -13.21 -24.45 3.49
C ILE A 50 -12.98 -23.32 4.51
N ALA A 51 -11.87 -23.37 5.26
CA ALA A 51 -11.58 -22.47 6.37
C ALA A 51 -10.95 -21.12 5.98
N GLY A 52 -10.70 -20.85 4.69
CA GLY A 52 -9.98 -19.66 4.23
C GLY A 52 -8.49 -19.89 3.96
N VAL A 53 -7.73 -18.79 3.89
CA VAL A 53 -6.28 -18.79 3.63
C VAL A 53 -5.55 -18.07 4.75
N ASP A 54 -4.79 -18.82 5.55
CA ASP A 54 -3.89 -18.23 6.54
C ASP A 54 -2.65 -17.59 5.91
N TYR A 55 -1.92 -16.83 6.72
CA TYR A 55 -0.69 -16.15 6.26
C TYR A 55 0.38 -17.12 5.74
N SER A 56 0.53 -18.30 6.35
CA SER A 56 1.55 -19.28 5.96
C SER A 56 1.33 -19.74 4.52
N ARG A 57 0.08 -20.09 4.21
CA ARG A 57 -0.36 -20.49 2.89
C ARG A 57 -0.32 -19.33 1.89
N TRP A 58 -0.74 -18.14 2.31
CA TRP A 58 -0.67 -16.95 1.47
C TRP A 58 0.77 -16.68 1.03
N LYS A 59 1.70 -16.71 1.99
CA LYS A 59 3.12 -16.44 1.79
C LYS A 59 3.81 -17.47 0.91
N SER A 60 3.48 -18.76 1.08
CA SER A 60 4.18 -19.86 0.41
C SER A 60 3.60 -20.24 -0.96
N THR A 61 2.29 -20.03 -1.16
CA THR A 61 1.60 -20.56 -2.35
C THR A 61 0.87 -19.47 -3.12
N VAL A 62 -0.04 -18.74 -2.47
CA VAL A 62 -0.95 -17.83 -3.17
C VAL A 62 -0.20 -16.63 -3.75
N TRP A 63 0.46 -15.84 -2.90
CA TRP A 63 1.11 -14.62 -3.34
C TRP A 63 2.28 -14.88 -4.31
N PRO A 64 3.15 -15.89 -4.11
CA PRO A 64 4.22 -16.19 -5.05
C PRO A 64 3.76 -16.54 -6.46
N SER A 65 2.55 -17.11 -6.63
CA SER A 65 2.01 -17.47 -7.96
C SER A 65 1.83 -16.27 -8.89
N PHE A 66 1.68 -15.07 -8.32
CA PHE A 66 1.61 -13.83 -9.08
C PHE A 66 3.00 -13.37 -9.53
N VAL A 67 3.29 -13.46 -10.82
CA VAL A 67 4.51 -12.90 -11.41
C VAL A 67 4.12 -11.65 -12.20
N PRO A 68 4.42 -10.44 -11.70
CA PRO A 68 4.07 -9.22 -12.40
C PRO A 68 4.99 -8.99 -13.60
N LEU A 69 4.60 -8.06 -14.47
CA LEU A 69 5.44 -7.60 -15.59
C LEU A 69 6.77 -7.01 -15.09
N ASP A 70 7.80 -7.06 -15.94
CA ASP A 70 9.11 -6.51 -15.63
C ASP A 70 9.01 -5.05 -15.14
N HIS A 71 9.81 -4.72 -14.12
CA HIS A 71 9.86 -3.41 -13.43
C HIS A 71 8.70 -3.10 -12.47
N PHE A 72 7.76 -4.01 -12.25
CA PHE A 72 6.74 -3.85 -11.22
C PHE A 72 7.25 -4.24 -9.82
N ALA A 73 7.24 -3.30 -8.89
CA ALA A 73 7.57 -3.57 -7.49
C ALA A 73 6.42 -4.32 -6.79
N LYS A 74 6.47 -5.65 -6.83
CA LYS A 74 5.52 -6.53 -6.12
C LYS A 74 5.56 -6.25 -4.62
N ALA A 75 4.41 -5.98 -4.02
CA ALA A 75 4.28 -5.89 -2.57
C ALA A 75 4.77 -7.16 -1.87
N SER A 76 5.18 -7.03 -0.60
CA SER A 76 5.55 -8.19 0.20
C SER A 76 4.33 -9.10 0.47
N SER A 77 4.56 -10.38 0.75
CA SER A 77 3.48 -11.29 1.15
C SER A 77 2.78 -10.81 2.42
N ALA A 78 3.50 -10.16 3.35
CA ALA A 78 2.92 -9.60 4.56
C ALA A 78 2.00 -8.42 4.28
N GLY A 79 2.46 -7.46 3.46
CA GLY A 79 1.66 -6.28 3.12
C GLY A 79 0.42 -6.63 2.31
N SER A 80 0.55 -7.54 1.34
CA SER A 80 -0.61 -8.05 0.57
C SER A 80 -1.59 -8.83 1.43
N PHE A 81 -1.11 -9.67 2.35
CA PHE A 81 -2.00 -10.40 3.27
C PHE A 81 -2.81 -9.47 4.15
N GLN A 82 -2.13 -8.52 4.82
CA GLN A 82 -2.79 -7.53 5.69
C GLN A 82 -3.77 -6.63 4.94
N TYR A 83 -3.57 -6.45 3.63
CA TYR A 83 -4.50 -5.69 2.80
C TYR A 83 -5.79 -6.45 2.52
N VAL A 84 -5.71 -7.78 2.36
CA VAL A 84 -6.88 -8.62 2.04
C VAL A 84 -7.62 -9.08 3.30
N ASP A 85 -6.89 -9.40 4.37
CA ASP A 85 -7.43 -9.74 5.70
C ASP A 85 -7.98 -8.48 6.38
N ALA A 86 -9.07 -7.93 5.83
CA ALA A 86 -9.72 -6.71 6.28
C ALA A 86 -10.29 -6.86 7.69
N SER A 87 -10.72 -8.08 8.04
CA SER A 87 -11.19 -8.44 9.38
C SER A 87 -10.07 -8.59 10.41
N GLN A 88 -8.80 -8.65 9.96
CA GLN A 88 -7.60 -8.78 10.79
C GLN A 88 -7.63 -10.00 11.71
N ASN A 89 -8.24 -11.09 11.26
CA ASN A 89 -8.39 -12.31 12.04
C ASN A 89 -7.28 -13.34 11.75
N GLY A 90 -6.37 -13.03 10.83
CA GLY A 90 -5.25 -13.89 10.42
C GLY A 90 -5.61 -14.93 9.37
N VAL A 91 -6.82 -14.88 8.81
CA VAL A 91 -7.35 -15.81 7.80
C VAL A 91 -8.18 -15.04 6.78
N ILE A 92 -7.73 -15.04 5.53
CA ILE A 92 -8.51 -14.48 4.42
C ILE A 92 -9.73 -15.37 4.17
N SER A 93 -10.92 -14.81 4.34
CA SER A 93 -12.19 -15.48 4.05
C SER A 93 -12.52 -15.46 2.56
N LYS A 94 -13.54 -16.22 2.17
CA LYS A 94 -14.05 -16.20 0.80
C LYS A 94 -14.64 -14.83 0.46
N GLU A 95 -15.33 -14.23 1.41
CA GLU A 95 -15.98 -12.92 1.28
C GLU A 95 -14.93 -11.81 1.07
N GLU A 96 -13.87 -11.78 1.89
CA GLU A 96 -12.77 -10.82 1.74
C GLU A 96 -12.08 -10.96 0.37
N PHE A 97 -11.91 -12.20 -0.11
CA PHE A 97 -11.41 -12.44 -1.45
C PHE A 97 -12.37 -11.94 -2.54
N GLU A 98 -13.67 -12.21 -2.40
CA GLU A 98 -14.69 -11.78 -3.36
C GLU A 98 -14.75 -10.26 -3.46
N ASP A 99 -14.63 -9.54 -2.34
CA ASP A 99 -14.59 -8.08 -2.32
C ASP A 99 -13.41 -7.55 -3.14
N ILE A 100 -12.22 -8.11 -2.96
CA ILE A 100 -11.04 -7.76 -3.77
C ILE A 100 -11.24 -8.13 -5.24
N TYR A 101 -11.78 -9.31 -5.51
CA TYR A 101 -12.02 -9.81 -6.87
C TYR A 101 -12.99 -8.90 -7.66
N ASN A 102 -14.03 -8.45 -6.99
CA ASN A 102 -15.07 -7.60 -7.58
C ASN A 102 -14.61 -6.14 -7.67
N ALA A 103 -13.80 -5.66 -6.72
CA ALA A 103 -13.26 -4.30 -6.74
C ALA A 103 -12.35 -4.04 -7.95
N CYS A 104 -11.66 -5.06 -8.49
CA CYS A 104 -10.81 -4.89 -9.67
C CYS A 104 -11.58 -4.93 -11.01
N ASP A 105 -12.90 -5.14 -11.00
CA ASP A 105 -13.77 -4.92 -12.17
C ASP A 105 -13.95 -3.43 -12.49
N TYR A 106 -13.50 -2.55 -11.60
CA TYR A 106 -13.47 -1.13 -11.85
C TYR A 106 -12.38 -0.80 -12.87
N THR A 107 -12.69 -0.90 -14.16
CA THR A 107 -11.96 -0.15 -15.18
C THR A 107 -12.34 1.32 -15.04
N PRO A 108 -11.43 2.24 -14.69
CA PRO A 108 -11.67 3.64 -14.96
C PRO A 108 -11.80 3.74 -16.48
N SER A 109 -12.99 4.00 -17.00
CA SER A 109 -13.26 4.14 -18.44
C SER A 109 -12.56 5.34 -19.08
N SER A 110 -11.62 5.98 -18.39
CA SER A 110 -10.84 7.11 -18.87
C SER A 110 -9.55 7.23 -18.05
N TYR A 111 -8.47 6.60 -18.53
CA TYR A 111 -7.16 7.20 -18.30
C TYR A 111 -7.06 8.38 -19.27
N PRO A 112 -7.03 9.65 -18.81
CA PRO A 112 -6.54 10.70 -19.67
C PRO A 112 -5.09 10.37 -20.00
N THR A 113 -4.76 10.30 -21.29
CA THR A 113 -3.38 10.26 -21.77
C THR A 113 -2.70 11.56 -21.36
N THR A 114 -2.11 11.60 -20.17
CA THR A 114 -1.34 12.77 -19.72
C THR A 114 0.06 12.68 -20.28
N THR A 115 0.25 13.42 -21.37
CA THR A 115 1.54 13.78 -21.94
C THR A 115 2.38 14.58 -20.94
N ALA A 116 3.67 14.25 -20.87
CA ALA A 116 4.79 14.97 -20.26
C ALA A 116 4.88 15.05 -18.73
N ALA A 117 5.95 14.42 -18.20
CA ALA A 117 6.45 14.58 -16.85
C ALA A 117 6.88 16.04 -16.60
N ALA A 118 6.19 16.74 -15.71
CA ALA A 118 6.72 17.93 -15.09
C ALA A 118 7.54 17.51 -13.85
N SER A 119 8.86 17.65 -13.94
CA SER A 119 9.78 17.44 -12.81
C SER A 119 9.44 18.41 -11.68
N ALA A 120 8.76 17.93 -10.64
CA ALA A 120 8.56 18.69 -9.41
C ALA A 120 9.89 18.78 -8.65
N SER A 121 10.54 19.95 -8.73
CA SER A 121 11.75 20.24 -7.97
C SER A 121 11.38 20.51 -6.51
N LEU A 122 11.69 19.57 -5.62
CA LEU A 122 11.52 19.72 -4.17
C LEU A 122 12.51 20.77 -3.64
N ARG A 123 12.02 22.00 -3.41
CA ARG A 123 12.81 23.07 -2.81
C ARG A 123 12.84 22.88 -1.29
N ARG A 124 14.00 22.46 -0.76
CA ARG A 124 14.26 22.33 0.67
C ARG A 124 14.41 23.71 1.31
N SER A 125 13.37 24.21 1.97
CA SER A 125 13.47 25.41 2.80
C SER A 125 14.15 25.04 4.13
N SER A 126 15.44 25.34 4.26
CA SER A 126 16.13 25.27 5.55
C SER A 126 15.82 26.54 6.36
N THR A 127 14.91 26.44 7.32
CA THR A 127 14.71 27.46 8.35
C THR A 127 15.88 27.40 9.31
N SER A 128 16.83 28.33 9.17
CA SER A 128 17.94 28.52 10.11
C SER A 128 17.40 29.23 11.35
N ALA A 129 17.16 28.48 12.43
CA ALA A 129 16.91 29.08 13.74
C ALA A 129 18.20 29.74 14.23
N ALA A 130 18.15 31.06 14.45
CA ALA A 130 19.26 31.80 15.06
C ALA A 130 19.39 31.42 16.55
N PRO A 131 20.62 31.26 17.08
CA PRO A 131 20.80 31.01 18.50
C PRO A 131 20.53 32.27 19.31
N THR A 132 19.66 32.15 20.32
CA THR A 132 19.44 33.15 21.36
C THR A 132 20.65 33.18 22.29
N THR A 133 21.50 34.21 22.18
CA THR A 133 22.52 34.50 23.19
C THR A 133 21.89 35.24 24.37
N THR A 134 21.62 34.50 25.44
CA THR A 134 21.41 35.05 26.78
C THR A 134 22.75 35.48 27.35
N SER A 135 22.92 36.78 27.67
CA SER A 135 24.02 37.26 28.51
C SER A 135 23.44 37.85 29.78
N ALA A 136 23.59 37.09 30.86
CA ALA A 136 23.53 37.59 32.22
C ALA A 136 24.96 37.85 32.68
N SER A 137 25.24 39.04 33.22
CA SER A 137 26.10 39.20 34.40
C SER A 137 26.08 40.64 34.93
N SER A 138 26.11 40.69 36.24
CA SER A 138 25.89 41.80 37.15
C SER A 138 27.20 42.31 37.76
N SER A 139 27.15 43.57 38.23
CA SER A 139 27.83 44.11 39.43
C SER A 139 29.26 44.70 39.36
N GLY A 140 29.34 46.01 39.66
CA GLY A 140 30.41 46.73 40.44
C GLY A 140 31.78 46.93 39.76
N THR A 141 32.57 48.00 39.98
CA THR A 141 32.72 48.93 41.11
C THR A 141 33.67 50.11 40.71
N ASN A 142 33.46 51.30 41.29
CA ASN A 142 34.35 52.46 41.57
C ASN A 142 35.56 52.83 40.69
N ALA A 143 35.60 54.11 40.28
CA ALA A 143 36.52 55.15 40.80
C ALA A 143 36.00 56.55 40.44
#